data_AF-A0A1Q3AS53-F1
#
_entry.id   AF-A0A1Q3AS53-F1
#
_cell.length_a   1.000
_cell.length_b   1.000
_cell.length_c   1.000
_cell.angle_alpha   90.00
_cell.angle_beta   90.00
_cell.angle_gamma   90.00
#
_symmetry.space_group_name_H-M   'P 1'
#
loop_
_entity.id
_entity.type
_entity.pdbx_description
1 polymer ?
#
loop_
_entity_poly.entity_id
_entity_poly.type
_entity_poly.pdbx_seq_one_letter_code
_entity_poly.pdbx_strand_id
1 'polypeptide(L)'
;MTAEEVENPNDVVTGTFPVCSRSAYVLFDMGVTHSFVSLSFARYLSTPSQDLEIGLAVETPSGNTLVVDKVYKSCDLILCDRMMLVDLVPLAILKFDVILGMDWLSMNHASVDCFKKEVRFAIPEQIEFVF
;
A
#
# COMPACT_ATOMS: atom_id res chain seq x y z
N MET A 1 -3.29 -0.82 30.98
CA MET A 1 -3.70 0.55 30.59
C MET A 1 -3.48 0.63 29.09
N THR A 2 -4.54 0.53 28.31
CA THR A 2 -4.50 0.65 26.85
C THR A 2 -4.50 2.14 26.52
N ALA A 3 -3.40 2.65 25.96
CA ALA A 3 -3.42 3.95 25.32
C ALA A 3 -4.17 3.76 24.01
N GLU A 4 -5.38 4.31 23.92
CA GLU A 4 -5.96 4.62 22.62
C GLU A 4 -5.14 5.79 22.08
N GLU A 5 -4.15 5.50 21.23
CA GLU A 5 -3.48 6.52 20.45
C GLU A 5 -4.53 7.17 19.54
N VAL A 6 -4.87 8.42 19.84
CA VAL A 6 -5.68 9.24 18.95
C VAL A 6 -4.79 9.60 17.77
N GLU A 7 -4.83 8.78 16.72
CA GLU A 7 -4.12 9.06 15.46
C GLU A 7 -4.57 10.42 14.92
N ASN A 8 -3.66 11.39 14.88
CA ASN A 8 -3.92 12.66 14.23
C ASN A 8 -3.92 12.41 12.71
N PRO A 9 -4.95 12.82 11.95
CA PRO A 9 -4.95 12.68 10.49
C PRO A 9 -3.74 13.34 9.82
N ASN A 10 -3.03 14.24 10.50
CA ASN A 10 -1.79 14.85 10.05
C ASN A 10 -0.53 14.00 10.28
N ASP A 11 -0.58 12.81 10.88
CA ASP A 11 0.65 12.07 11.22
C ASP A 11 1.12 11.11 10.11
N VAL A 12 0.22 10.70 9.21
CA VAL A 12 0.48 9.69 8.18
C VAL A 12 0.57 10.28 6.78
N VAL A 13 1.42 9.70 5.93
CA VAL A 13 1.51 10.08 4.51
C VAL A 13 0.49 9.27 3.73
N THR A 14 -0.62 9.91 3.36
CA THR A 14 -1.79 9.25 2.76
C THR A 14 -2.35 10.09 1.63
N GLY A 15 -3.03 9.44 0.69
CA GLY A 15 -3.69 10.10 -0.43
C GLY A 15 -4.83 9.27 -0.99
N THR A 16 -5.66 9.88 -1.83
CA THR A 16 -6.71 9.16 -2.55
C THR A 16 -6.33 9.03 -4.01
N PHE A 17 -6.21 7.80 -4.51
CA PHE A 17 -5.71 7.53 -5.85
C PHE A 17 -6.53 6.46 -6.57
N PRO A 18 -6.62 6.51 -7.91
CA PRO A 18 -7.18 5.41 -8.68
C PRO A 18 -6.30 4.16 -8.58
N VAL A 19 -6.90 3.05 -8.11
CA VAL A 19 -6.35 1.69 -8.18
C VAL A 19 -7.31 0.84 -9.00
N CYS A 20 -6.87 0.25 -10.11
CA CYS A 20 -7.72 -0.47 -11.07
C CYS A 20 -8.99 0.33 -11.44
N SER A 21 -8.82 1.62 -11.76
CA SER A 21 -9.90 2.58 -12.07
C SER A 21 -10.86 2.93 -10.92
N ARG A 22 -10.53 2.57 -9.67
CA ARG A 22 -11.37 2.79 -8.50
C ARG A 22 -10.64 3.66 -7.48
N SER A 23 -11.32 4.69 -6.97
CA SER A 23 -10.75 5.59 -5.97
C SER A 23 -10.48 4.81 -4.68
N ALA A 24 -9.21 4.71 -4.27
CA ALA A 24 -8.74 4.03 -3.07
C ALA A 24 -8.11 5.03 -2.11
N TYR A 25 -8.37 4.89 -0.81
CA TYR A 25 -7.61 5.60 0.22
C TYR A 25 -6.33 4.83 0.55
N VAL A 26 -5.18 5.44 0.24
CA VAL A 26 -3.86 4.79 0.23
C VAL A 26 -2.97 5.36 1.33
N LEU A 27 -2.30 4.46 2.05
CA LEU A 27 -1.23 4.77 3.00
C LEU A 27 0.13 4.41 2.41
N PHE A 28 1.12 5.30 2.52
CA PHE A 28 2.52 4.97 2.27
C PHE A 28 3.19 4.61 3.60
N ASP A 29 3.54 3.34 3.78
CA ASP A 29 3.99 2.80 5.06
C ASP A 29 5.35 2.09 4.93
N MET A 30 6.40 2.76 5.39
CA MET A 30 7.75 2.17 5.47
C MET A 30 7.89 1.15 6.60
N GLY A 31 6.91 1.05 7.50
CA GLY A 31 6.86 0.11 8.62
C GLY A 31 6.41 -1.29 8.23
N VAL A 32 5.95 -1.50 7.00
CA VAL A 32 5.53 -2.81 6.49
C VAL A 32 6.37 -3.26 5.31
N THR A 33 6.57 -4.58 5.21
CA THR A 33 7.45 -5.18 4.20
C THR A 33 6.77 -5.34 2.84
N HIS A 34 5.47 -5.62 2.83
CA HIS A 34 4.69 -5.89 1.63
C HIS A 34 3.57 -4.86 1.46
N SER A 35 3.08 -4.75 0.24
CA SER A 35 1.92 -3.94 -0.09
C SER A 35 0.64 -4.75 0.07
N PHE A 36 -0.39 -4.13 0.63
CA PHE A 36 -1.63 -4.78 1.03
C PHE A 36 -2.87 -4.08 0.48
N VAL A 37 -3.94 -4.83 0.29
CA VAL A 37 -5.26 -4.32 -0.06
C VAL A 37 -6.30 -4.81 0.95
N SER A 38 -7.24 -3.96 1.32
CA SER A 38 -8.34 -4.35 2.20
C SER A 38 -9.25 -5.37 1.51
N LEU A 39 -9.78 -6.32 2.27
CA LEU A 39 -10.73 -7.31 1.71
C LEU A 39 -11.98 -6.65 1.09
N SER A 40 -12.41 -5.51 1.63
CA SER A 40 -13.57 -4.75 1.14
C SER A 40 -13.28 -4.05 -0.19
N PHE A 41 -12.03 -3.65 -0.44
CA PHE A 41 -11.59 -3.02 -1.67
C PHE A 41 -11.15 -4.03 -2.74
N ALA A 42 -10.59 -5.17 -2.34
CA ALA A 42 -10.07 -6.21 -3.24
C ALA A 42 -11.07 -6.66 -4.32
N ARG A 43 -12.37 -6.68 -4.01
CA ARG A 43 -13.46 -6.99 -4.95
C ARG A 43 -13.57 -6.04 -6.16
N TYR A 44 -12.94 -4.87 -6.07
CA TYR A 44 -12.93 -3.87 -7.12
C TYR A 44 -11.71 -3.96 -8.04
N LEU A 45 -10.72 -4.77 -7.68
CA LEU A 45 -9.56 -5.01 -8.52
C LEU A 45 -10.00 -5.77 -9.78
N SER A 46 -9.56 -5.30 -10.94
CA SER A 46 -9.85 -5.93 -12.23
C SER A 46 -9.02 -7.20 -12.46
N THR A 47 -7.91 -7.35 -11.75
CA THR A 47 -7.03 -8.51 -11.84
C THR A 47 -7.54 -9.66 -10.96
N PRO A 48 -7.59 -10.91 -11.44
CA PRO A 48 -7.90 -12.05 -10.59
C PRO A 48 -6.78 -12.29 -9.56
N SER A 49 -7.15 -12.77 -8.37
CA SER A 49 -6.15 -13.21 -7.39
C SER A 49 -5.45 -14.49 -7.84
N GLN A 50 -4.19 -14.62 -7.45
CA GLN A 50 -3.33 -15.76 -7.71
C GLN A 50 -2.87 -16.37 -6.40
N ASP A 51 -2.58 -17.66 -6.40
CA ASP A 51 -1.92 -18.33 -5.29
C ASP A 51 -0.45 -17.91 -5.19
N LEU A 52 -0.01 -17.66 -3.96
CA LEU A 52 1.40 -17.57 -3.63
C LEU A 52 1.98 -18.98 -3.55
N GLU A 53 3.18 -19.18 -4.11
CA GLU A 53 3.88 -20.46 -4.04
C GLU A 53 4.19 -20.85 -2.58
N ILE A 54 4.50 -19.85 -1.76
CA ILE A 54 4.71 -19.97 -0.32
C ILE A 54 3.83 -18.91 0.36
N GLY A 55 2.98 -19.34 1.29
CA GLY A 55 2.12 -18.44 2.05
C GLY A 55 2.93 -17.41 2.83
N LEU A 56 2.46 -16.17 2.84
CA LEU A 56 3.08 -15.05 3.55
C LEU A 56 2.54 -15.00 4.99
N ALA A 57 3.44 -15.11 5.97
CA ALA A 57 3.12 -14.85 7.36
C ALA A 57 3.15 -13.34 7.65
N VAL A 58 2.01 -12.80 8.09
CA VAL A 58 1.80 -11.39 8.39
C VAL A 58 1.54 -11.24 9.88
N GLU A 59 2.39 -10.50 10.58
CA GLU A 59 2.14 -10.11 11.96
C GLU A 59 1.19 -8.92 12.00
N THR A 60 0.09 -9.08 12.73
CA THR A 60 -0.89 -8.00 12.95
C THR A 60 -0.45 -7.13 14.12
N PRO A 61 -0.94 -5.88 14.20
CA PRO A 61 -0.68 -5.02 15.36
C PRO A 61 -1.14 -5.64 16.70
N SER A 62 -2.12 -6.55 16.66
CA SER A 62 -2.57 -7.31 17.83
C SER A 62 -1.61 -8.40 18.30
N GLY A 63 -0.48 -8.61 17.61
CA GLY A 63 0.50 -9.66 17.90
C GLY A 63 0.11 -11.05 17.37
N ASN A 64 -0.99 -11.15 16.63
CA ASN A 64 -1.39 -12.40 15.97
C ASN A 64 -0.69 -12.54 14.61
N THR A 65 -0.34 -13.76 14.22
CA THR A 65 0.17 -14.08 12.88
C THR A 65 -0.95 -14.62 12.01
N LEU A 66 -1.11 -14.03 10.82
CA LEU A 66 -2.01 -14.50 9.78
C LEU A 66 -1.18 -15.08 8.63
N VAL A 67 -1.61 -16.18 8.02
CA VAL A 67 -1.00 -16.69 6.79
C VAL A 67 -1.90 -16.32 5.63
N VAL A 68 -1.34 -15.58 4.67
CA VAL A 68 -2.04 -15.19 3.43
C VAL A 68 -1.42 -15.95 2.26
N ASP A 69 -2.26 -16.61 1.47
CA ASP A 69 -1.85 -17.45 0.34
C ASP A 69 -2.26 -16.86 -1.02
N LYS A 70 -2.83 -15.65 -1.03
CA LYS A 70 -3.26 -14.96 -2.25
C LYS A 70 -2.50 -13.67 -2.48
N VAL A 71 -2.42 -13.27 -3.75
CA VAL A 71 -1.90 -11.97 -4.19
C VAL A 71 -2.63 -11.50 -5.45
N TYR A 72 -2.86 -10.19 -5.57
CA TYR A 72 -3.32 -9.53 -6.79
C TYR A 72 -2.13 -8.88 -7.46
N LYS A 73 -1.63 -9.47 -8.53
CA LYS A 73 -0.41 -8.98 -9.20
C LYS A 73 -0.69 -7.87 -10.19
N SER A 74 0.27 -6.96 -10.35
CA SER A 74 0.29 -5.93 -11.39
C SER A 74 -1.02 -5.13 -11.47
N CYS A 75 -1.53 -4.71 -10.31
CA CYS A 75 -2.67 -3.80 -10.25
C CYS A 75 -2.23 -2.39 -10.68
N ASP A 76 -3.05 -1.73 -11.49
CA ASP A 76 -2.79 -0.36 -11.91
C ASP A 76 -3.00 0.60 -10.73
N LEU A 77 -2.01 1.43 -10.44
CA LEU A 77 -2.07 2.53 -9.49
C LEU A 77 -1.71 3.82 -10.24
N ILE A 78 -2.57 4.83 -10.18
CA ILE A 78 -2.30 6.13 -10.82
C ILE A 78 -1.86 7.16 -9.77
N LEU A 79 -0.60 7.58 -9.85
CA LEU A 79 0.00 8.61 -9.00
C LEU A 79 0.52 9.76 -9.86
N CYS A 80 0.09 10.99 -9.58
CA CYS A 80 0.51 12.20 -10.32
C CYS A 80 0.48 12.01 -11.85
N ASP A 81 -0.65 11.49 -12.37
CA ASP A 81 -0.90 11.16 -13.78
C ASP A 81 0.02 10.07 -14.38
N ARG A 82 0.71 9.29 -13.54
CA ARG A 82 1.54 8.15 -13.96
C ARG A 82 0.92 6.84 -13.53
N MET A 83 0.83 5.92 -14.47
CA MET A 83 0.46 4.53 -14.18
C MET A 83 1.68 3.78 -13.64
N MET A 84 1.50 3.15 -12.48
CA MET A 84 2.49 2.34 -11.80
C MET A 84 1.86 1.00 -11.46
N LEU A 85 2.63 -0.07 -11.47
CA LEU A 85 2.12 -1.42 -11.14
C LEU A 85 2.43 -1.75 -9.69
N VAL A 86 1.47 -2.37 -9.01
CA VAL A 86 1.62 -2.84 -7.62
C VAL A 86 1.07 -4.25 -7.45
N ASP A 87 1.81 -5.09 -6.74
CA ASP A 87 1.33 -6.38 -6.26
C ASP A 87 0.70 -6.18 -4.87
N LEU A 88 -0.52 -6.67 -4.66
CA LEU A 88 -1.29 -6.40 -3.44
C LEU A 88 -1.71 -7.70 -2.74
N VAL A 89 -1.30 -7.85 -1.49
CA VAL A 89 -1.72 -8.97 -0.63
C VAL A 89 -3.03 -8.62 0.08
N PRO A 90 -4.10 -9.43 -0.05
CA PRO A 90 -5.37 -9.16 0.60
C PRO A 90 -5.28 -9.37 2.12
N LEU A 91 -5.67 -8.37 2.90
CA LEU A 91 -5.68 -8.43 4.37
C LEU A 91 -6.90 -7.70 4.95
N ALA A 92 -7.31 -8.08 6.15
CA ALA A 92 -8.37 -7.39 6.89
C ALA A 92 -7.87 -6.04 7.44
N ILE A 93 -7.82 -5.03 6.58
CA ILE A 93 -7.46 -3.64 6.91
C ILE A 93 -8.74 -2.85 7.12
N LEU A 94 -8.79 -2.05 8.19
CA LEU A 94 -10.00 -1.30 8.56
C LEU A 94 -10.03 0.12 7.98
N LYS A 95 -8.91 0.85 8.06
CA LYS A 95 -8.87 2.30 7.77
C LYS A 95 -8.52 2.63 6.32
N PHE A 96 -7.65 1.85 5.70
CA PHE A 96 -7.12 2.10 4.37
C PHE A 96 -7.61 1.04 3.39
N ASP A 97 -7.80 1.46 2.14
CA ASP A 97 -8.10 0.54 1.05
C ASP A 97 -6.83 -0.16 0.57
N VAL A 98 -5.71 0.57 0.52
CA VAL A 98 -4.40 0.07 0.12
C VAL A 98 -3.32 0.59 1.06
N ILE A 99 -2.36 -0.26 1.38
CA ILE A 99 -1.13 0.12 2.08
C ILE A 99 0.03 -0.22 1.13
N LEU A 100 0.86 0.77 0.80
CA LEU A 100 2.05 0.60 -0.01
C LEU A 100 3.26 0.43 0.91
N GLY A 101 3.81 -0.78 0.89
CA GLY A 101 4.92 -1.20 1.72
C GLY A 101 6.28 -1.01 1.08
N MET A 102 7.31 -1.47 1.79
CA MET A 102 8.71 -1.36 1.35
C MET A 102 9.01 -2.09 0.05
N ASP A 103 8.31 -3.19 -0.26
CA ASP A 103 8.39 -3.88 -1.56
C ASP A 103 8.16 -2.91 -2.72
N TRP A 104 7.04 -2.20 -2.70
CA TRP A 104 6.65 -1.28 -3.75
C TRP A 104 7.43 0.04 -3.68
N LEU A 105 7.61 0.59 -2.48
CA LEU A 105 8.34 1.85 -2.28
C LEU A 105 9.79 1.74 -2.78
N SER A 106 10.49 0.64 -2.47
CA SER A 106 11.89 0.45 -2.89
C SER A 106 12.02 0.25 -4.40
N MET A 107 11.12 -0.54 -5.01
CA MET A 107 11.06 -0.72 -6.47
C MET A 107 10.89 0.60 -7.23
N ASN A 108 10.18 1.57 -6.63
CA ASN A 108 9.93 2.88 -7.24
C ASN A 108 10.86 3.98 -6.74
N HIS A 109 11.95 3.61 -6.05
CA HIS A 109 12.95 4.55 -5.50
C HIS A 109 12.30 5.70 -4.75
N ALA A 110 11.31 5.36 -3.92
CA ALA A 110 10.55 6.31 -3.15
C ALA A 110 11.35 6.77 -1.92
N SER A 111 11.21 8.05 -1.58
CA SER A 111 11.61 8.61 -0.29
C SER A 111 10.44 9.38 0.30
N VAL A 112 10.20 9.20 1.60
CA VAL A 112 9.07 9.80 2.30
C VAL A 112 9.56 10.97 3.15
N ASP A 113 9.06 12.17 2.87
CA ASP A 113 9.29 13.34 3.72
C ASP A 113 8.14 13.43 4.73
N CYS A 114 8.38 12.90 5.93
CA CYS A 114 7.38 12.87 7.00
C CYS A 114 6.98 14.26 7.50
N PHE A 115 7.82 15.29 7.32
CA PHE A 115 7.51 16.65 7.74
C PHE A 115 6.56 17.32 6.73
N LYS A 116 6.86 17.18 5.43
CA LYS A 116 6.03 17.75 4.35
C LYS A 116 4.81 16.90 4.00
N LYS A 117 4.80 15.63 4.42
CA LYS A 117 3.80 14.62 4.03
C LYS A 117 3.81 14.35 2.53
N GLU A 118 5.02 14.33 1.97
CA GLU A 118 5.25 14.12 0.54
C GLU A 118 5.98 12.79 0.30
N VAL A 119 5.73 12.18 -0.85
CA VAL A 119 6.51 11.05 -1.34
C VAL A 119 7.20 11.43 -2.64
N ARG A 120 8.53 11.41 -2.63
CA ARG A 120 9.36 11.67 -3.82
C ARG A 120 9.74 10.35 -4.47
N PHE A 121 9.56 10.26 -5.78
CA PHE A 121 9.94 9.12 -6.61
C PHE A 121 11.09 9.50 -7.54
N ALA A 122 12.23 8.81 -7.40
CA ALA A 122 13.45 9.04 -8.17
C ALA A 122 13.83 7.82 -9.01
N ILE A 123 12.91 7.37 -9.87
CA ILE A 123 13.08 6.18 -10.71
C ILE A 123 14.14 6.47 -11.79
N PRO A 124 15.12 5.58 -12.05
CA PRO A 124 16.18 5.83 -13.01
C PRO A 124 15.60 6.04 -14.41
N GLU A 125 16.19 6.95 -15.18
CA GLU A 125 15.76 7.30 -16.54
C GLU A 125 14.35 7.94 -16.63
N GLN A 126 13.72 8.25 -15.50
CA GLN A 126 12.44 8.98 -15.46
C GLN A 126 12.59 10.35 -14.81
N ILE A 127 11.70 11.28 -15.18
CA ILE A 127 11.61 12.58 -14.51
C ILE A 127 11.10 12.34 -13.08
N GLU A 128 11.82 12.86 -12.08
CA GLU A 128 11.37 12.82 -10.68
C GLU A 128 10.00 13.45 -10.52
N PHE A 129 9.19 12.89 -9.62
CA PHE A 129 7.90 13.47 -9.26
C PHE A 129 7.65 13.31 -7.77
N VAL A 130 6.78 14.19 -7.26
CA VAL A 130 6.39 14.23 -5.87
C VAL A 130 4.87 14.12 -5.81
N PHE A 131 4.40 13.28 -4.90
CA PHE A 131 3.04 13.31 -4.38
C PHE A 131 3.03 14.13 -3.09
#